data_AF-A0A3C7VXZ2-F1
#
_entry.id   AF-A0A3C7VXZ2-F1
#
_cell.length_a   1.000
_cell.length_b   1.000
_cell.length_c   1.000
_cell.angle_alpha   90.00
_cell.angle_beta   90.00
_cell.angle_gamma   90.00
#
_symmetry.space_group_name_H-M   'P 1'
#
loop_
_entity.id
_entity.type
_entity.pdbx_description
1 polymer ?
#
loop_
_entity_poly.entity_id
_entity_poly.type
_entity_poly.pdbx_seq_one_letter_code
_entity_poly.pdbx_strand_id
1 'polypeptide(L)'
;PGPFELDARRCISYLTIEHKGSIDEALRPLMGNRVFGCDDCQLVCPWNKFASPTAEDDFRPRHGLDAPGLAELFAWDEATFLKRTAGSPIRRVGFERWLRNLAVGLGNAPTSAPVVEALRGRRDHPSALVREHVEWALARHGAL
;
A
#
# COMPACT_ATOMS: atom_id res chain seq x y z
N PRO A 1 -2.05 12.98 20.77
CA PRO A 1 -1.49 14.14 20.02
C PRO A 1 -2.48 15.31 20.02
N GLY A 2 -1.96 16.54 20.12
CA GLY A 2 -2.72 17.78 19.99
C GLY A 2 -2.77 18.33 18.56
N PRO A 3 -3.37 19.52 18.34
CA PRO A 3 -3.32 20.22 17.07
C PRO A 3 -1.87 20.42 16.58
N PHE A 4 -1.62 20.23 15.29
CA PHE A 4 -0.31 20.37 14.63
C PHE A 4 0.80 19.42 15.12
N GLU A 5 0.45 18.40 15.92
CA GLU A 5 1.37 17.34 16.32
C GLU A 5 1.09 16.05 15.55
N LEU A 6 2.11 15.51 14.90
CA LEU A 6 2.03 14.24 14.18
C LEU A 6 3.08 13.26 14.72
N ASP A 7 2.63 12.11 15.23
CA ASP A 7 3.51 10.96 15.43
C ASP A 7 3.65 10.18 14.12
N ALA A 8 4.76 10.41 13.41
CA ALA A 8 5.02 9.76 12.12
C ALA A 8 5.03 8.23 12.22
N ARG A 9 5.39 7.65 13.37
CA ARG A 9 5.44 6.18 13.56
C ARG A 9 4.06 5.53 13.46
N ARG A 10 2.98 6.32 13.55
CA ARG A 10 1.58 5.88 13.43
C ARG A 10 0.90 6.42 12.17
N CYS A 11 1.58 7.28 11.40
CA CYS A 11 1.03 7.88 10.20
C CYS A 11 1.08 6.87 9.03
N ILE A 12 -0.06 6.57 8.41
CA ILE A 12 -0.13 5.61 7.28
C ILE A 12 0.75 6.07 6.11
N SER A 13 0.79 7.38 5.83
CA SER A 13 1.65 7.92 4.76
C SER A 13 3.13 7.65 5.03
N TYR A 14 3.61 7.90 6.27
CA TYR A 14 4.98 7.57 6.66
C TYR A 14 5.24 6.05 6.58
N LEU A 15 4.33 5.24 7.13
CA LEU A 15 4.48 3.78 7.16
C LEU A 15 4.55 3.17 5.76
N THR A 16 3.80 3.72 4.80
CA THR A 16 3.77 3.21 3.43
C THR A 16 4.90 3.76 2.56
N ILE A 17 5.39 4.99 2.79
CA ILE A 17 6.39 5.64 1.91
C ILE A 17 7.81 5.56 2.48
N GLU A 18 7.99 5.93 3.75
CA GLU A 18 9.31 6.19 4.34
C GLU A 18 9.81 5.02 5.19
N HIS A 19 8.92 4.41 5.97
CA HIS A 19 9.28 3.34 6.90
C HIS A 19 9.86 2.15 6.13
N LYS A 20 11.09 1.75 6.49
CA LYS A 20 11.80 0.67 5.80
C LYS A 20 11.50 -0.72 6.35
N GLY A 21 11.15 -0.80 7.62
CA GLY A 21 11.02 -2.07 8.34
C GLY A 21 9.63 -2.65 8.35
N SER A 22 9.42 -3.56 9.30
CA SER A 22 8.13 -4.17 9.57
C SER A 22 7.11 -3.16 10.06
N ILE A 23 5.88 -3.24 9.54
CA ILE A 23 4.77 -2.49 10.11
C ILE A 23 4.25 -3.30 11.29
N ASP A 24 4.12 -2.67 12.46
CA ASP A 24 3.57 -3.28 13.66
C ASP A 24 2.23 -3.95 13.36
N GLU A 25 2.06 -5.21 13.77
CA GLU A 25 0.85 -5.99 13.56
C GLU A 25 -0.41 -5.30 14.04
N ALA A 26 -0.34 -4.53 15.14
CA ALA A 26 -1.47 -3.77 15.65
C ALA A 26 -1.91 -2.63 14.72
N LEU A 27 -1.00 -2.13 13.85
CA LEU A 27 -1.29 -1.07 12.90
C LEU A 27 -1.78 -1.60 11.55
N ARG A 28 -1.40 -2.83 11.16
CA ARG A 28 -1.74 -3.41 9.84
C ARG A 28 -3.26 -3.39 9.55
N PRO A 29 -4.18 -3.74 10.47
CA PRO A 29 -5.63 -3.64 10.22
C PRO A 29 -6.13 -2.22 9.98
N LEU A 30 -5.47 -1.22 10.56
CA LEU A 30 -5.88 0.19 10.48
C LEU A 30 -5.50 0.83 9.13
N MET A 31 -4.63 0.19 8.34
CA MET A 31 -4.17 0.73 7.06
C MET A 31 -5.23 0.63 5.96
N GLY A 32 -6.19 -0.29 6.09
CA GLY A 32 -7.15 -0.58 5.02
C GLY A 32 -6.44 -1.05 3.75
N ASN A 33 -6.77 -0.42 2.61
CA ASN A 33 -6.18 -0.70 1.30
C ASN A 33 -5.11 0.33 0.87
N ARG A 34 -4.59 1.15 1.77
CA ARG A 34 -3.60 2.20 1.46
C ARG A 34 -2.22 1.58 1.26
N VAL A 35 -1.76 1.53 0.01
CA VAL A 35 -0.47 0.94 -0.36
C VAL A 35 0.65 1.95 -0.62
N PHE A 36 0.30 3.23 -0.82
CA PHE A 36 1.25 4.33 -0.99
C PHE A 36 0.57 5.65 -0.60
N GLY A 37 0.98 6.24 0.51
CA GLY A 37 0.39 7.48 1.03
C GLY A 37 -0.93 7.29 1.77
N CYS A 38 -1.51 8.40 2.23
CA CYS A 38 -2.80 8.47 2.90
C CYS A 38 -3.32 9.91 2.84
N ASP A 39 -4.56 10.08 2.40
CA ASP A 39 -5.20 11.39 2.28
C ASP A 39 -6.30 11.62 3.31
N ASP A 40 -6.46 10.75 4.31
CA ASP A 40 -7.62 10.80 5.22
C ASP A 40 -7.73 12.13 5.97
N CYS A 41 -6.60 12.70 6.40
CA CYS A 41 -6.57 14.02 7.04
C CYS A 41 -6.93 15.16 6.08
N GLN A 42 -6.64 15.01 4.79
CA GLN A 42 -7.04 15.94 3.74
C GLN A 42 -8.53 15.76 3.40
N LEU A 43 -9.02 14.52 3.29
CA LEU A 43 -10.41 14.21 2.92
C LEU A 43 -11.42 14.69 3.96
N VAL A 44 -11.07 14.64 5.25
CA VAL A 44 -11.94 15.15 6.33
C VAL A 44 -11.80 16.66 6.55
N CYS A 45 -10.84 17.33 5.89
CA CYS A 45 -10.60 18.76 6.08
C CYS A 45 -11.77 19.58 5.49
N PRO A 46 -12.44 20.44 6.29
CA PRO A 46 -13.59 21.21 5.82
C PRO A 46 -13.23 22.25 4.75
N TRP A 47 -11.95 22.59 4.62
CA TRP A 47 -11.46 23.53 3.59
C TRP A 47 -11.27 22.86 2.23
N ASN A 48 -11.00 21.55 2.19
CA ASN A 48 -10.78 20.84 0.92
C ASN A 48 -12.05 20.69 0.07
N LYS A 49 -13.24 20.92 0.65
CA LYS A 49 -14.49 21.00 -0.13
C LYS A 49 -14.53 22.14 -1.14
N PHE A 50 -13.64 23.14 -0.99
CA PHE A 50 -13.51 24.27 -1.90
C PHE A 50 -12.42 24.05 -2.96
N ALA A 51 -11.65 22.96 -2.87
CA ALA A 51 -10.64 22.62 -3.87
C ALA A 51 -11.30 22.14 -5.17
N SER A 52 -10.65 22.42 -6.31
CA SER A 52 -11.07 21.93 -7.63
C SER A 52 -9.95 21.07 -8.23
N PRO A 53 -10.28 20.02 -8.99
CA PRO A 53 -9.27 19.28 -9.74
C PRO A 53 -8.46 20.20 -10.64
N THR A 54 -7.15 19.95 -10.71
CA THR A 54 -6.25 20.67 -11.62
C THR A 54 -6.55 20.32 -13.08
N ALA A 55 -6.33 21.28 -13.98
CA ALA A 55 -6.39 21.08 -15.43
C ALA A 55 -5.03 20.68 -16.04
N GLU A 56 -3.96 20.66 -15.24
CA GLU A 56 -2.63 20.26 -15.69
C GLU A 56 -2.58 18.76 -15.95
N ASP A 57 -2.33 18.37 -17.21
CA ASP A 57 -2.33 16.97 -17.63
C ASP A 57 -1.25 16.12 -16.92
N ASP A 58 -0.14 16.74 -16.51
CA ASP A 58 0.96 16.09 -15.80
C ASP A 58 0.55 15.47 -14.45
N PHE A 59 -0.56 15.92 -13.86
CA PHE A 59 -1.09 15.39 -12.60
C PHE A 59 -2.14 14.30 -12.78
N ARG A 60 -2.46 13.91 -14.01
CA ARG A 60 -3.43 12.82 -14.26
C ARG A 60 -2.83 11.47 -13.86
N PRO A 61 -3.65 10.53 -13.37
CA PRO A 61 -3.19 9.17 -13.09
C PRO A 61 -2.56 8.53 -14.31
N ARG A 62 -1.37 7.95 -14.12
CA ARG A 62 -0.64 7.23 -15.17
C ARG A 62 -0.84 5.73 -15.01
N HIS A 63 -0.86 5.02 -16.13
CA HIS A 63 -0.86 3.55 -16.19
C HIS A 63 -2.03 2.85 -15.46
N GLY A 64 -3.16 3.53 -15.23
CA GLY A 64 -4.34 2.95 -14.58
C GLY A 64 -4.17 2.70 -13.07
N LEU A 65 -3.28 3.46 -12.42
CA LEU A 65 -2.97 3.30 -10.99
C LEU A 65 -3.97 3.98 -10.04
N ASP A 66 -5.05 4.57 -10.56
CA ASP A 66 -6.14 5.20 -9.81
C ASP A 66 -7.20 4.21 -9.29
N ALA A 67 -7.36 3.05 -9.92
CA ALA A 67 -8.26 2.00 -9.44
C ALA A 67 -7.80 0.55 -9.75
N PRO A 68 -6.53 0.18 -9.50
CA PRO A 68 -6.03 -1.16 -9.80
C PRO A 68 -6.48 -2.21 -8.77
N GLY A 69 -6.58 -3.47 -9.20
CA GLY A 69 -6.78 -4.57 -8.27
C GLY A 69 -5.50 -4.87 -7.47
N LEU A 70 -5.59 -4.92 -6.14
CA LEU A 70 -4.40 -5.18 -5.31
C LEU A 70 -3.74 -6.53 -5.62
N ALA A 71 -4.52 -7.56 -5.93
CA ALA A 71 -3.98 -8.87 -6.30
C ALA A 71 -3.18 -8.82 -7.62
N GLU A 72 -3.63 -8.02 -8.59
CA GLU A 72 -2.92 -7.79 -9.85
C GLU A 72 -1.59 -7.07 -9.60
N LEU A 73 -1.62 -6.00 -8.80
CA LEU A 73 -0.42 -5.25 -8.42
C LEU A 73 0.60 -6.10 -7.66
N PHE A 74 0.13 -7.04 -6.84
CA PHE A 74 0.98 -7.96 -6.07
C PHE A 74 1.63 -9.03 -6.94
N ALA A 75 1.02 -9.35 -8.07
CA ALA A 75 1.56 -10.27 -9.07
C ALA A 75 2.67 -9.65 -9.94
N TRP A 76 2.85 -8.32 -9.92
CA TRP A 76 3.93 -7.68 -10.67
C TRP A 76 5.30 -8.18 -10.23
N ASP A 77 6.20 -8.38 -11.19
CA ASP A 77 7.63 -8.52 -10.91
C ASP A 77 8.31 -7.15 -10.75
N GLU A 78 9.56 -7.16 -10.33
CA GLU A 78 10.31 -5.93 -10.11
C GLU A 78 10.49 -5.13 -11.41
N ALA A 79 10.72 -5.81 -12.53
CA ALA A 79 10.86 -5.16 -13.84
C ALA A 79 9.58 -4.41 -14.23
N THR A 80 8.42 -5.02 -14.05
CA THR A 80 7.10 -4.40 -14.29
C THR A 80 6.87 -3.24 -13.36
N PHE A 81 7.14 -3.39 -12.06
CA PHE A 81 7.06 -2.30 -11.09
C PHE A 81 7.92 -1.10 -11.51
N LEU A 82 9.20 -1.33 -11.82
CA LEU A 82 10.13 -0.26 -12.23
C LEU A 82 9.65 0.43 -13.52
N LYS A 83 9.18 -0.34 -14.52
CA LYS A 83 8.66 0.20 -15.78
C LYS A 83 7.40 1.03 -15.56
N ARG A 84 6.41 0.49 -14.84
CA ARG A 84 5.10 1.11 -14.61
C ARG A 84 5.15 2.30 -13.65
N THR A 85 6.17 2.40 -12.80
CA THR A 85 6.34 3.51 -11.84
C THR A 85 7.42 4.51 -12.27
N ALA A 86 8.00 4.36 -13.46
CA ALA A 86 8.98 5.32 -13.98
C ALA A 86 8.41 6.75 -14.02
N GLY A 87 9.13 7.70 -13.44
CA GLY A 87 8.69 9.08 -13.32
C GLY A 87 7.54 9.31 -12.32
N SER A 88 7.13 8.30 -11.55
CA SER A 88 6.14 8.42 -10.47
C SER A 88 6.82 8.43 -9.09
N PRO A 89 6.30 9.21 -8.12
CA PRO A 89 6.75 9.14 -6.73
C PRO A 89 6.65 7.75 -6.11
N ILE A 90 5.74 6.89 -6.62
CA ILE A 90 5.59 5.50 -6.16
C ILE A 90 6.92 4.74 -6.22
N ARG A 91 7.76 5.01 -7.24
CA ARG A 91 9.05 4.36 -7.39
C ARG A 91 9.98 4.54 -6.19
N ARG A 92 9.80 5.61 -5.40
CA ARG A 92 10.56 5.88 -4.16
C ARG A 92 10.38 4.80 -3.10
N VAL A 93 9.24 4.10 -3.08
CA VAL A 93 8.99 3.05 -2.09
C VAL A 93 9.88 1.83 -2.34
N GLY A 94 10.22 1.54 -3.60
CA GLY A 94 10.95 0.32 -3.99
C GLY A 94 10.10 -0.94 -3.92
N PHE A 95 10.50 -1.97 -4.67
CA PHE A 95 9.66 -3.14 -4.91
C PHE A 95 9.40 -4.01 -3.67
N GLU A 96 10.38 -4.17 -2.79
CA GLU A 96 10.21 -4.93 -1.54
C GLU A 96 9.11 -4.33 -0.64
N ARG A 97 9.13 -3.01 -0.45
CA ARG A 97 8.15 -2.31 0.40
C ARG A 97 6.81 -2.14 -0.30
N TRP A 98 6.80 -2.08 -1.64
CA TRP A 98 5.58 -2.20 -2.43
C TRP A 98 4.85 -3.51 -2.14
N LEU A 99 5.56 -4.65 -2.19
CA LEU A 99 5.00 -5.95 -1.83
C LEU A 99 4.56 -6.00 -0.36
N ARG A 100 5.38 -5.49 0.57
CA ARG A 100 5.01 -5.38 2.00
C ARG A 100 3.66 -4.66 2.18
N ASN A 101 3.50 -3.50 1.56
CA ASN A 101 2.28 -2.69 1.68
C ASN A 101 1.06 -3.40 1.05
N LEU A 102 1.25 -4.02 -0.10
CA LEU A 102 0.21 -4.78 -0.78
C LEU A 102 -0.23 -6.02 0.01
N ALA A 103 0.69 -6.72 0.67
CA ALA A 103 0.34 -7.83 1.55
C ALA A 103 -0.56 -7.38 2.71
N VAL A 104 -0.29 -6.20 3.29
CA VAL A 104 -1.19 -5.60 4.30
C VAL A 104 -2.56 -5.29 3.70
N GLY A 105 -2.60 -4.65 2.53
CA GLY A 105 -3.85 -4.33 1.84
C GLY A 105 -4.68 -5.57 1.50
N LEU A 106 -4.03 -6.64 1.05
CA LEU A 106 -4.66 -7.93 0.74
C LEU A 106 -5.19 -8.61 2.02
N GLY A 107 -4.43 -8.62 3.11
CA GLY A 107 -4.91 -9.16 4.39
C GLY A 107 -6.11 -8.40 4.99
N ASN A 108 -6.29 -7.14 4.61
CA ASN A 108 -7.46 -6.34 4.97
C ASN A 108 -8.64 -6.48 3.99
N ALA A 109 -8.43 -7.11 2.82
CA ALA A 109 -9.47 -7.31 1.83
C ALA A 109 -10.42 -8.46 2.22
N PRO A 110 -11.63 -8.53 1.66
CA PRO A 110 -12.47 -9.72 1.76
C PRO A 110 -11.74 -10.95 1.21
N THR A 111 -11.89 -12.08 1.90
CA THR A 111 -11.32 -13.36 1.45
C THR A 111 -11.89 -13.75 0.09
N SER A 112 -11.01 -14.00 -0.87
CA SER A 112 -11.36 -14.50 -2.19
C SER A 112 -10.21 -15.35 -2.74
N ALA A 113 -10.50 -16.25 -3.69
CA ALA A 113 -9.47 -17.08 -4.30
C ALA A 113 -8.32 -16.25 -4.92
N PRO A 114 -8.57 -15.16 -5.69
CA PRO A 114 -7.48 -14.34 -6.23
C PRO A 114 -6.58 -13.73 -5.15
N VAL A 115 -7.14 -13.30 -4.02
CA VAL A 115 -6.36 -12.73 -2.90
C VAL A 115 -5.47 -13.79 -2.27
N VAL A 116 -6.03 -14.96 -1.93
CA VAL A 116 -5.28 -16.04 -1.28
C VAL A 116 -4.20 -16.60 -2.20
N GLU A 117 -4.49 -16.80 -3.49
CA GLU A 117 -3.50 -17.30 -4.45
C GLU A 117 -2.38 -16.29 -4.70
N ALA A 118 -2.69 -14.98 -4.79
CA ALA A 118 -1.67 -13.94 -4.91
C ALA A 118 -0.72 -13.96 -3.69
N LEU A 119 -1.27 -14.06 -2.48
CA LEU A 119 -0.48 -14.17 -1.24
C LEU A 119 0.39 -15.43 -1.22
N ARG A 120 -0.18 -16.60 -1.55
CA ARG A 120 0.56 -17.87 -1.62
C ARG A 120 1.71 -17.82 -2.60
N GLY A 121 1.54 -17.16 -3.76
CA GLY A 121 2.60 -16.98 -4.75
C GLY A 121 3.85 -16.24 -4.24
N ARG A 122 3.79 -15.61 -3.07
CA ARG A 122 4.92 -14.90 -2.44
C ARG A 122 5.30 -15.46 -1.06
N ARG A 123 4.75 -16.61 -0.65
CA ARG A 123 5.05 -17.22 0.67
C ARG A 123 6.54 -17.48 0.88
N ASP A 124 7.24 -17.91 -0.16
CA ASP A 124 8.68 -18.22 -0.12
C ASP A 124 9.58 -17.10 -0.67
N HIS A 125 9.08 -15.85 -0.69
CA HIS A 125 9.85 -14.71 -1.21
C HIS A 125 11.19 -14.55 -0.46
N PRO A 126 12.31 -14.20 -1.11
CA PRO A 126 13.63 -14.13 -0.46
C PRO A 126 13.71 -13.10 0.69
N SER A 127 12.94 -12.02 0.62
CA SER A 127 12.84 -11.02 1.70
C SER A 127 12.02 -11.53 2.89
N ALA A 128 12.64 -11.55 4.08
CA ALA A 128 11.95 -11.86 5.34
C ALA A 128 10.81 -10.87 5.65
N LEU A 129 11.00 -9.59 5.28
CA LEU A 129 10.00 -8.54 5.45
C LEU A 129 8.74 -8.83 4.62
N VAL A 130 8.90 -9.33 3.39
CA VAL A 130 7.74 -9.71 2.56
C VAL A 130 7.07 -10.96 3.13
N ARG A 131 7.84 -11.98 3.50
CA ARG A 131 7.29 -13.24 4.04
C ARG A 131 6.44 -13.02 5.29
N GLU A 132 6.92 -12.26 6.28
CA GLU A 132 6.15 -12.05 7.52
C GLU A 132 4.80 -11.34 7.28
N HIS A 133 4.73 -10.42 6.30
CA HIS A 133 3.49 -9.71 5.98
C HIS A 133 2.54 -10.59 5.17
N VAL A 134 3.09 -11.46 4.31
CA VAL A 134 2.31 -12.48 3.58
C VAL A 134 1.73 -13.51 4.54
N GLU A 135 2.53 -14.01 5.49
CA GLU A 135 2.07 -14.96 6.51
C GLU A 135 0.96 -14.36 7.37
N TRP A 136 1.14 -13.12 7.82
CA TRP A 136 0.09 -12.39 8.54
C TRP A 136 -1.19 -12.24 7.70
N ALA A 137 -1.07 -11.91 6.42
CA ALA A 137 -2.23 -11.76 5.54
C ALA A 137 -2.95 -13.11 5.32
N LEU A 138 -2.21 -14.19 5.08
CA LEU A 138 -2.76 -15.55 4.98
C LEU A 138 -3.46 -15.98 6.28
N ALA A 139 -2.91 -15.63 7.44
CA ALA A 139 -3.54 -15.87 8.73
C ALA A 139 -4.94 -15.25 8.83
N ARG A 140 -5.09 -14.00 8.36
CA ARG A 140 -6.38 -13.30 8.35
C ARG A 140 -7.42 -13.96 7.46
N HIS A 141 -6.98 -14.66 6.43
CA HIS A 141 -7.85 -15.43 5.54
C HIS A 141 -8.05 -16.88 6.01
N GLY A 142 -7.43 -17.32 7.11
CA GLY A 142 -7.47 -18.72 7.56
C GLY A 142 -6.77 -19.68 6.60
N ALA A 143 -5.73 -19.21 5.89
CA ALA A 143 -5.08 -19.90 4.78
C ALA A 143 -3.56 -20.13 4.99
N LEU A 144 -3.13 -20.15 6.25
CA LEU A 144 -1.75 -20.40 6.69
C LEU A 144 -1.31 -21.86 6.46
#